data_AF-A0A8S1EPC6-F1
#
_entry.id   AF-A0A8S1EPC6-F1
#
_cell.length_a   1.000
_cell.length_b   1.000
_cell.length_c   1.000
_cell.angle_alpha   90.00
_cell.angle_beta   90.00
_cell.angle_gamma   90.00
#
_symmetry.space_group_name_H-M   'P 1'
#
loop_
_entity.id
_entity.type
_entity.pdbx_description
1 polymer ?
#
loop_
_entity_poly.entity_id
_entity_poly.type
_entity_poly.pdbx_seq_one_letter_code
_entity_poly.pdbx_strand_id
1 'polypeptide(L)'
;MFGNERVKHRKRSGQHIVENRTIACLDDCTCEKSDHDPVIRCDSLGLERFPLPHSTPLTGYNFLALTCNDLSAIPSISLIKASFPDLQGIDVQGNPKLNCTELEFLKSDIPVLSDCQKTDAPIQCDNLDKNCDWKCRSLKKLKKLWEEFKQLLDRKAKEWGADETYESIKSWFAKQFSQFAQATGIDN
;
A
#
# COMPACT_ATOMS: atom_id res chain seq x y z
N MET A 1 48.32 57.90 -26.72
CA MET A 1 48.01 56.76 -27.59
C MET A 1 47.34 55.69 -26.76
N PHE A 2 46.18 55.25 -27.26
CA PHE A 2 45.37 54.05 -27.00
C PHE A 2 45.82 52.99 -25.97
N GLY A 3 44.85 52.49 -25.19
CA GLY A 3 45.00 51.22 -24.45
C GLY A 3 44.00 51.02 -23.32
N ASN A 4 42.71 50.95 -23.64
CA ASN A 4 41.60 50.69 -22.72
C ASN A 4 41.24 49.19 -22.82
N GLU A 5 41.41 48.38 -21.77
CA GLU A 5 40.92 46.99 -21.78
C GLU A 5 40.14 46.64 -20.50
N ARG A 6 38.82 46.58 -20.69
CA ARG A 6 37.81 46.08 -19.76
C ARG A 6 37.83 44.56 -19.78
N VAL A 7 38.08 43.92 -18.64
CA VAL A 7 37.77 42.49 -18.48
C VAL A 7 36.32 42.35 -18.01
N LYS A 8 35.48 41.79 -18.89
CA LYS A 8 34.08 41.41 -18.64
C LYS A 8 34.00 40.02 -17.99
N HIS A 9 33.09 39.93 -17.01
CA HIS A 9 32.20 38.81 -16.66
C HIS A 9 32.69 37.36 -16.74
N ARG A 10 32.57 36.66 -15.60
CA ARG A 10 31.73 35.45 -15.55
C ARG A 10 31.20 35.22 -14.13
N LYS A 11 29.97 35.68 -13.87
CA LYS A 11 29.14 35.13 -12.78
C LYS A 11 28.86 33.67 -13.17
N ARG A 12 29.48 32.71 -12.46
CA ARG A 12 29.04 31.32 -12.53
C ARG A 12 27.71 31.23 -11.80
N SER A 13 26.65 31.01 -12.58
CA SER A 13 25.33 30.67 -12.10
C SER A 13 25.46 29.46 -11.17
N GLY A 14 25.05 29.62 -9.91
CA GLY A 14 24.88 28.50 -8.98
C GLY A 14 23.77 27.63 -9.53
N GLN A 15 24.15 26.51 -10.13
CA GLN A 15 23.22 25.49 -10.58
C GLN A 15 22.68 24.83 -9.33
N HIS A 16 21.43 25.14 -8.97
CA HIS A 16 20.65 24.39 -8.00
C HIS A 16 20.64 22.94 -8.48
N ILE A 17 21.46 22.10 -7.86
CA ILE A 17 21.31 20.65 -7.95
C ILE A 17 20.03 20.36 -7.19
N VAL A 18 18.92 20.22 -7.92
CA VAL A 18 17.76 19.51 -7.40
C VAL A 18 18.24 18.07 -7.29
N GLU A 19 18.70 17.68 -6.10
CA GLU A 19 18.92 16.27 -5.79
C GLU A 19 17.58 15.57 -6.01
N ASN A 20 17.45 14.91 -7.16
CA ASN A 20 16.41 13.93 -7.36
C ASN A 20 16.75 12.78 -6.42
N ARG A 21 16.36 12.89 -5.14
CA ARG A 21 16.45 11.81 -4.17
C ARG A 21 15.55 10.71 -4.68
N THR A 22 16.11 9.80 -5.47
CA THR A 22 15.49 8.51 -5.72
C THR A 22 15.33 7.85 -4.37
N ILE A 23 14.14 7.94 -3.79
CA ILE A 23 13.77 7.16 -2.61
C ILE A 23 13.97 5.71 -3.03
N ALA A 24 14.94 5.06 -2.40
CA ALA A 24 15.22 3.66 -2.66
C ALA A 24 13.95 2.85 -2.34
N CYS A 25 13.65 1.87 -3.20
CA CYS A 25 12.60 0.90 -2.91
C CYS A 25 12.95 0.11 -1.64
N LEU A 26 11.99 -0.64 -1.09
CA LEU A 26 12.29 -1.63 -0.07
C LEU A 26 13.31 -2.65 -0.60
N ASP A 27 14.16 -3.16 0.28
CA ASP A 27 15.19 -4.13 -0.08
C ASP A 27 14.56 -5.35 -0.77
N ASP A 28 15.16 -5.76 -1.89
CA ASP A 28 14.76 -6.89 -2.75
C ASP A 28 13.34 -6.80 -3.37
N CYS A 29 12.61 -5.71 -3.11
CA CYS A 29 11.30 -5.46 -3.72
C CYS A 29 11.43 -4.68 -5.04
N THR A 30 10.44 -4.86 -5.91
CA THR A 30 10.28 -4.09 -7.14
C THR A 30 9.25 -2.99 -6.95
N CYS A 31 9.65 -1.74 -7.18
CA CYS A 31 8.75 -0.60 -7.13
C CYS A 31 8.30 -0.22 -8.55
N GLU A 32 7.03 -0.48 -8.88
CA GLU A 32 6.43 -0.11 -10.15
C GLU A 32 5.68 1.22 -9.97
N LYS A 33 6.24 2.30 -10.49
CA LYS A 33 5.54 3.60 -10.57
C LYS A 33 4.77 3.64 -11.89
N SER A 34 3.47 3.39 -11.83
CA SER A 34 2.55 3.60 -12.96
C SER A 34 1.60 4.73 -12.64
N ASP A 35 1.06 5.40 -13.67
CA ASP A 35 0.15 6.54 -13.50
C ASP A 35 -1.18 6.19 -12.83
N HIS A 36 -1.52 4.90 -12.79
CA HIS A 36 -2.81 4.43 -12.26
C HIS A 36 -2.65 3.59 -10.99
N ASP A 37 -1.65 2.70 -10.97
CA ASP A 37 -1.53 1.63 -9.99
C ASP A 37 -0.09 1.50 -9.50
N PRO A 38 0.45 2.53 -8.83
CA PRO A 38 1.79 2.43 -8.31
C PRO A 38 1.82 1.40 -7.18
N VAL A 39 2.71 0.42 -7.29
CA VAL A 39 2.79 -0.75 -6.40
C VAL A 39 4.23 -1.03 -5.98
N ILE A 40 4.38 -1.45 -4.73
CA ILE A 40 5.60 -2.08 -4.23
C ILE A 40 5.36 -3.58 -4.23
N ARG A 41 6.22 -4.33 -4.91
CA ARG A 41 6.12 -5.78 -5.09
C ARG A 41 7.22 -6.51 -4.36
N CYS A 42 6.82 -7.29 -3.38
CA CYS A 42 7.69 -8.10 -2.54
C CYS A 42 7.24 -9.58 -2.56
N ASP A 43 6.67 -10.02 -3.68
CA ASP A 43 6.06 -11.34 -3.81
C ASP A 43 7.10 -12.47 -3.89
N SER A 44 6.94 -13.50 -3.05
CA SER A 44 7.79 -14.70 -3.00
C SER A 44 9.29 -14.41 -2.86
N LEU A 45 9.60 -13.58 -1.86
CA LEU A 45 10.96 -13.30 -1.41
C LEU A 45 11.33 -14.11 -0.16
N GLY A 46 10.40 -14.91 0.39
CA GLY A 46 10.60 -15.64 1.65
C GLY A 46 10.61 -14.71 2.86
N LEU A 47 9.87 -13.61 2.82
CA LEU A 47 9.81 -12.66 3.92
C LEU A 47 9.13 -13.29 5.14
N GLU A 48 9.83 -13.32 6.27
CA GLU A 48 9.24 -13.74 7.55
C GLU A 48 8.63 -12.57 8.34
N ARG A 49 8.97 -11.34 7.95
CA ARG A 49 8.56 -10.09 8.59
C ARG A 49 8.07 -9.08 7.57
N PHE A 50 7.11 -8.27 7.97
CA PHE A 50 6.57 -7.22 7.13
C PHE A 50 7.67 -6.19 6.80
N PRO A 51 7.91 -5.87 5.52
CA PRO A 51 8.99 -4.99 5.14
C PRO A 51 8.60 -3.53 5.44
N LEU A 52 9.48 -2.83 6.14
CA LEU A 52 9.33 -1.41 6.48
C LEU A 52 10.51 -0.63 5.88
N PRO A 53 10.29 0.61 5.43
CA PRO A 53 11.38 1.45 4.95
C PRO A 53 12.31 1.84 6.12
N HIS A 54 13.61 1.86 5.88
CA HIS A 54 14.62 2.05 6.93
C HIS A 54 14.77 3.49 7.44
N SER A 55 14.46 4.49 6.62
CA SER A 55 14.85 5.89 6.90
C SER A 55 13.75 6.91 6.70
N THR A 56 12.92 6.75 5.66
CA THR A 56 11.84 7.69 5.34
C THR A 56 10.59 6.96 4.88
N PRO A 57 9.40 7.51 5.13
CA PRO A 57 8.16 6.98 4.56
C PRO A 57 8.27 6.84 3.04
N LEU A 58 7.78 5.72 2.52
CA LEU A 58 7.75 5.43 1.10
C LEU A 58 6.41 5.89 0.53
N THR A 59 6.42 7.05 -0.13
CA THR A 59 5.23 7.72 -0.67
C THR A 59 5.03 7.43 -2.16
N GLY A 60 3.83 7.70 -2.66
CA GLY A 60 3.45 7.56 -4.06
C GLY A 60 3.17 6.13 -4.51
N TYR A 61 2.93 5.21 -3.57
CA TYR A 61 2.51 3.84 -3.86
C TYR A 61 1.18 3.55 -3.19
N ASN A 62 0.24 3.03 -3.96
CA ASN A 62 -1.11 2.76 -3.52
C ASN A 62 -1.25 1.33 -3.01
N PHE A 63 -0.39 0.42 -3.48
CA PHE A 63 -0.51 -0.98 -3.10
C PHE A 63 0.82 -1.61 -2.72
N LEU A 64 0.73 -2.61 -1.84
CA LEU A 64 1.86 -3.43 -1.40
C LEU A 64 1.50 -4.90 -1.62
N ALA A 65 2.27 -5.58 -2.46
CA ALA A 65 2.10 -6.98 -2.78
C ALA A 65 3.13 -7.81 -1.99
N LEU A 66 2.65 -8.65 -1.07
CA LEU A 66 3.44 -9.51 -0.19
C LEU A 66 3.05 -10.98 -0.38
N THR A 67 2.60 -11.32 -1.58
CA THR A 67 2.01 -12.62 -1.88
C THR A 67 3.06 -13.72 -1.79
N CYS A 68 2.69 -14.88 -1.26
CA CYS A 68 3.53 -16.07 -1.19
C CYS A 68 4.84 -15.89 -0.41
N ASN A 69 4.76 -15.31 0.79
CA ASN A 69 5.87 -15.20 1.74
C ASN A 69 5.59 -16.06 3.00
N ASP A 70 6.36 -15.84 4.05
CA ASP A 70 6.30 -16.58 5.34
C ASP A 70 5.88 -15.67 6.50
N LEU A 71 5.14 -14.60 6.21
CA LEU A 71 4.75 -13.61 7.20
C LEU A 71 3.88 -14.24 8.29
N SER A 72 4.23 -13.95 9.55
CA SER A 72 3.48 -14.42 10.71
C SER A 72 2.57 -13.34 11.32
N ALA A 73 2.95 -12.07 11.18
CA ALA A 73 2.22 -10.94 11.72
C ALA A 73 2.29 -9.74 10.78
N ILE A 74 1.27 -8.90 10.85
CA ILE A 74 1.25 -7.59 10.20
C ILE A 74 1.33 -6.52 11.29
N PRO A 75 2.16 -5.47 11.11
CA PRO A 75 2.23 -4.37 12.06
C PRO A 75 0.90 -3.62 12.21
N SER A 76 0.82 -2.78 13.24
CA SER A 76 -0.36 -1.92 13.45
C SER A 76 -0.57 -0.96 12.27
N ILE A 77 -1.83 -0.59 12.04
CA ILE A 77 -2.18 0.36 10.98
C ILE A 77 -1.43 1.69 11.13
N SER A 78 -1.23 2.17 12.36
CA SER A 78 -0.50 3.41 12.62
C SER A 78 0.94 3.35 12.11
N LEU A 79 1.62 2.22 12.30
CA LEU A 79 2.97 2.03 11.78
C LEU A 79 2.96 1.89 10.26
N ILE A 80 2.02 1.13 9.70
CA ILE A 80 1.88 0.98 8.23
C ILE A 80 1.64 2.34 7.58
N LYS A 81 0.72 3.16 8.08
CA LYS A 81 0.42 4.48 7.51
C LYS A 81 1.54 5.50 7.73
N ALA A 82 2.31 5.38 8.82
CA ALA A 82 3.51 6.19 8.99
C ALA A 82 4.61 5.81 7.99
N SER A 83 4.72 4.52 7.65
CA SER A 83 5.71 4.00 6.69
C SER A 83 5.28 4.15 5.23
N PHE A 84 3.99 4.01 4.92
CA PHE A 84 3.40 4.04 3.58
C PHE A 84 2.14 4.92 3.59
N PRO A 85 2.30 6.26 3.55
CA PRO A 85 1.17 7.18 3.76
C PRO A 85 0.05 7.06 2.72
N ASP A 86 0.42 6.77 1.47
CA ASP A 86 -0.51 6.73 0.34
C ASP A 86 -1.14 5.34 0.11
N LEU A 87 -0.85 4.37 0.98
CA LEU A 87 -1.25 2.98 0.80
C LEU A 87 -2.77 2.82 0.91
N GLN A 88 -3.37 2.21 -0.10
CA GLN A 88 -4.80 1.95 -0.25
C GLN A 88 -5.14 0.47 -0.05
N GLY A 89 -4.17 -0.44 -0.21
CA GLY A 89 -4.41 -1.85 0.02
C GLY A 89 -3.15 -2.70 0.11
N ILE A 90 -3.27 -3.86 0.76
CA ILE A 90 -2.19 -4.82 0.96
C ILE A 90 -2.67 -6.20 0.50
N ASP A 91 -1.87 -6.89 -0.31
CA ASP A 91 -2.05 -8.30 -0.60
C ASP A 91 -1.08 -9.14 0.23
N VAL A 92 -1.61 -10.05 1.05
CA VAL A 92 -0.86 -10.99 1.89
C VAL A 92 -1.30 -12.44 1.66
N GLN A 93 -1.92 -12.76 0.54
CA GLN A 93 -2.26 -14.15 0.19
C GLN A 93 -1.01 -15.05 0.16
N GLY A 94 -1.17 -16.33 0.44
CA GLY A 94 -0.08 -17.31 0.41
C GLY A 94 0.90 -17.20 1.57
N ASN A 95 0.54 -16.54 2.68
CA ASN A 95 1.33 -16.48 3.91
C ASN A 95 0.74 -17.46 4.95
N PRO A 96 1.21 -18.72 5.02
CA PRO A 96 0.55 -19.77 5.80
C PRO A 96 0.71 -19.60 7.32
N LYS A 97 1.70 -18.82 7.76
CA LYS A 97 1.98 -18.54 9.18
C LYS A 97 1.19 -17.34 9.71
N LEU A 98 0.45 -16.65 8.85
CA LEU A 98 -0.18 -15.37 9.18
C LEU A 98 -1.23 -15.55 10.27
N ASN A 99 -1.15 -14.75 11.33
CA ASN A 99 -2.17 -14.74 12.38
C ASN A 99 -3.46 -14.08 11.88
N CYS A 100 -4.38 -14.89 11.36
CA CYS A 100 -5.67 -14.44 10.86
C CYS A 100 -6.56 -13.77 11.90
N THR A 101 -6.37 -14.07 13.19
CA THR A 101 -7.15 -13.43 14.27
C THR A 101 -6.74 -11.97 14.44
N GLU A 102 -5.44 -11.69 14.40
CA GLU A 102 -4.90 -10.32 14.49
C GLU A 102 -5.20 -9.52 13.22
N LEU A 103 -5.22 -10.18 12.07
CA LEU A 103 -5.48 -9.54 10.78
C LEU A 103 -6.87 -8.89 10.68
N GLU A 104 -7.88 -9.47 11.34
CA GLU A 104 -9.25 -8.92 11.33
C GLU A 104 -9.31 -7.50 11.90
N PHE A 105 -8.46 -7.17 12.88
CA PHE A 105 -8.36 -5.82 13.44
C PHE A 105 -7.67 -4.83 12.51
N LEU A 106 -6.97 -5.29 11.47
CA LEU A 106 -6.30 -4.42 10.50
C LEU A 106 -7.22 -4.08 9.31
N LYS A 107 -8.08 -5.03 8.93
CA LYS A 107 -9.03 -4.91 7.82
C LYS A 107 -10.03 -3.76 7.99
N SER A 108 -10.17 -3.23 9.21
CA SER A 108 -10.99 -2.08 9.56
C SER A 108 -10.51 -0.77 8.93
N ASP A 109 -9.21 -0.63 8.71
CA ASP A 109 -8.58 0.67 8.42
C ASP A 109 -7.85 0.68 7.08
N ILE A 110 -7.62 -0.49 6.49
CA ILE A 110 -7.08 -0.65 5.15
C ILE A 110 -7.59 -1.96 4.53
N PRO A 111 -7.99 -1.95 3.25
CA PRO A 111 -8.21 -3.17 2.49
C PRO A 111 -7.02 -4.13 2.57
N VAL A 112 -7.28 -5.35 3.06
CA VAL A 112 -6.30 -6.44 3.07
C VAL A 112 -6.86 -7.66 2.38
N LEU A 113 -6.16 -8.12 1.35
CA LEU A 113 -6.44 -9.38 0.66
C LEU A 113 -5.63 -10.50 1.31
N SER A 114 -6.30 -11.57 1.75
CA SER A 114 -5.68 -12.64 2.57
C SER A 114 -6.42 -13.97 2.41
N ASP A 115 -5.74 -15.09 2.62
CA ASP A 115 -6.34 -16.44 2.60
C ASP A 115 -6.98 -16.85 3.94
N CYS A 116 -7.18 -15.90 4.86
CA CYS A 116 -7.73 -16.15 6.19
C CYS A 116 -9.21 -16.55 6.19
N GLN A 117 -9.91 -16.38 5.08
CA GLN A 117 -11.32 -16.73 4.96
C GLN A 117 -11.47 -18.11 4.31
N LYS A 118 -12.31 -18.95 4.91
CA LYS A 118 -12.48 -20.36 4.54
C LYS A 118 -13.13 -20.60 3.17
N THR A 119 -13.70 -19.57 2.57
CA THR A 119 -14.40 -19.63 1.28
C THR A 119 -13.45 -19.51 0.09
N ASP A 120 -12.28 -18.92 0.30
CA ASP A 120 -11.31 -18.71 -0.76
C ASP A 120 -10.39 -19.92 -0.85
N ALA A 121 -10.28 -20.51 -2.03
CA ALA A 121 -9.22 -21.47 -2.29
C ALA A 121 -7.87 -20.76 -2.07
N PRO A 122 -7.00 -21.24 -1.17
CA PRO A 122 -5.71 -20.62 -0.92
C PRO A 122 -4.93 -20.50 -2.23
N ILE A 123 -4.21 -19.39 -2.38
CA ILE A 123 -3.39 -19.18 -3.56
C ILE A 123 -2.32 -20.29 -3.66
N GLN A 124 -2.10 -20.80 -4.86
CA GLN A 124 -1.08 -21.81 -5.12
C GLN A 124 0.20 -21.12 -5.57
N CYS A 125 1.14 -20.96 -4.64
CA CYS A 125 2.37 -20.20 -4.86
C CYS A 125 3.30 -20.80 -5.92
N ASP A 126 3.28 -22.13 -6.08
CA ASP A 126 4.17 -22.84 -7.02
C ASP A 126 3.79 -22.64 -8.50
N ASN A 127 2.57 -22.19 -8.79
CA ASN A 127 2.03 -22.06 -10.16
C ASN A 127 1.63 -20.62 -10.49
N LEU A 128 2.24 -19.64 -9.82
CA LEU A 128 1.87 -18.24 -9.96
C LEU A 128 2.64 -17.55 -11.09
N ASP A 129 1.94 -17.15 -12.17
CA ASP A 129 2.45 -16.06 -13.01
C ASP A 129 2.33 -14.77 -12.20
N LYS A 130 3.44 -14.34 -11.60
CA LYS A 130 3.48 -13.17 -10.71
C LYS A 130 2.96 -11.90 -11.37
N ASN A 131 3.15 -11.69 -12.67
CA ASN A 131 2.75 -10.44 -13.33
C ASN A 131 1.26 -10.46 -13.71
N CYS A 132 0.76 -11.58 -14.25
CA CYS A 132 -0.69 -11.69 -14.43
C CYS A 132 -1.39 -11.77 -13.07
N ASP A 133 -0.98 -12.58 -12.12
CA ASP A 133 -1.72 -12.71 -10.85
C ASP A 133 -1.96 -11.37 -10.14
N TRP A 134 -0.89 -10.60 -9.95
CA TRP A 134 -0.97 -9.25 -9.37
C TRP A 134 -1.98 -8.37 -10.14
N LYS A 135 -1.84 -8.25 -11.47
CA LYS A 135 -2.67 -7.34 -12.28
C LYS A 135 -4.09 -7.86 -12.53
N CYS A 136 -4.21 -9.16 -12.76
CA CYS A 136 -5.41 -9.87 -13.17
C CYS A 136 -6.36 -10.10 -11.97
N ARG A 137 -5.83 -10.46 -10.79
CA ARG A 137 -6.62 -10.85 -9.62
C ARG A 137 -6.46 -9.89 -8.44
N SER A 138 -5.25 -9.75 -7.89
CA SER A 138 -5.03 -9.02 -6.64
C SER A 138 -5.37 -7.54 -6.74
N LEU A 139 -4.82 -6.85 -7.74
CA LEU A 139 -5.07 -5.44 -7.99
C LEU A 139 -6.55 -5.18 -8.25
N LYS A 140 -7.22 -6.03 -9.04
CA LYS A 140 -8.66 -5.89 -9.31
C LYS A 140 -9.49 -6.02 -8.02
N LYS A 141 -9.19 -7.00 -7.17
CA LYS A 141 -9.84 -7.18 -5.88
C LYS A 141 -9.57 -6.00 -4.95
N LEU A 142 -8.31 -5.57 -4.81
CA LEU A 142 -7.92 -4.44 -3.97
C LEU A 142 -8.57 -3.13 -4.40
N LYS A 143 -8.63 -2.86 -5.72
CA LYS A 143 -9.36 -1.69 -6.24
C LYS A 143 -10.84 -1.75 -5.91
N LYS A 144 -11.48 -2.90 -6.08
CA LYS A 144 -12.90 -3.07 -5.73
C LYS A 144 -13.13 -2.77 -4.24
N LEU A 145 -12.31 -3.35 -3.36
CA LEU A 145 -12.37 -3.09 -1.92
C LEU A 145 -12.13 -1.61 -1.59
N TRP A 146 -11.19 -0.96 -2.27
CA TRP A 146 -10.90 0.45 -2.08
C TRP A 146 -12.05 1.36 -2.55
N GLU A 147 -12.68 1.06 -3.69
CA GLU A 147 -13.86 1.81 -4.15
C GLU A 147 -15.05 1.64 -3.21
N GLU A 148 -15.32 0.42 -2.74
CA GLU A 148 -16.38 0.17 -1.75
C GLU A 148 -16.09 0.89 -0.44
N PHE A 149 -14.83 0.91 0.00
CA PHE A 149 -14.39 1.67 1.16
C PHE A 149 -14.62 3.18 0.97
N LYS A 150 -14.25 3.74 -0.18
CA LYS A 150 -14.50 5.16 -0.49
C LYS A 150 -15.98 5.49 -0.47
N GLN A 151 -16.83 4.63 -1.03
CA GLN A 151 -18.29 4.84 -0.96
C GLN A 151 -18.84 4.80 0.47
N LEU A 152 -18.27 3.95 1.33
CA LEU A 152 -18.61 3.91 2.76
C LEU A 152 -18.18 5.20 3.46
N LEU A 153 -16.96 5.66 3.21
CA LEU A 153 -16.44 6.94 3.70
C LEU A 153 -17.34 8.10 3.27
N ASP A 154 -17.68 8.20 1.99
CA ASP A 154 -18.48 9.30 1.46
C ASP A 154 -19.89 9.33 2.03
N ARG A 155 -20.52 8.16 2.22
CA ARG A 155 -21.83 8.07 2.87
C ARG A 155 -21.75 8.54 4.32
N LYS A 156 -20.73 8.10 5.06
CA LYS A 156 -20.57 8.48 6.46
C LYS A 156 -20.13 9.91 6.69
N ALA A 157 -19.26 10.45 5.85
CA ALA A 157 -18.89 11.86 5.89
C ALA A 157 -20.12 12.77 5.73
N LYS A 158 -21.08 12.38 4.87
CA LYS A 158 -22.37 13.08 4.72
C LYS A 158 -23.28 12.95 5.93
N GLU A 159 -23.24 11.82 6.62
CA GLU A 159 -24.08 11.55 7.81
C GLU A 159 -23.53 12.22 9.08
N TRP A 160 -22.20 12.24 9.26
CA TRP A 160 -21.59 12.68 10.52
C TRP A 160 -21.39 14.19 10.65
N GLY A 161 -21.38 14.94 9.55
CA GLY A 161 -20.99 16.35 9.62
C GLY A 161 -19.59 16.52 10.25
N ALA A 162 -19.17 17.76 10.51
CA ALA A 162 -17.79 18.06 10.88
C ALA A 162 -17.40 17.72 12.34
N ASP A 163 -18.31 17.18 13.16
CA ASP A 163 -18.17 17.18 14.63
C ASP A 163 -17.82 15.81 15.27
N GLU A 164 -17.62 14.74 14.49
CA GLU A 164 -17.30 13.42 15.07
C GLU A 164 -15.80 13.13 15.28
N THR A 165 -15.52 12.38 16.35
CA THR A 165 -14.16 11.98 16.75
C THR A 165 -13.65 10.80 15.93
N TYR A 166 -12.36 10.84 15.60
CA TYR A 166 -11.62 9.81 14.85
C TYR A 166 -11.80 8.36 15.37
N GLU A 167 -12.02 8.15 16.66
CA GLU A 167 -12.24 6.81 17.24
C GLU A 167 -13.66 6.25 16.97
N SER A 168 -14.67 7.11 16.89
CA SER A 168 -16.03 6.73 16.44
C SER A 168 -16.02 6.30 14.97
N ILE A 169 -15.24 7.04 14.16
CA ILE A 169 -15.00 6.77 12.75
C ILE A 169 -14.38 5.37 12.58
N LYS A 170 -13.24 5.12 13.24
CA LYS A 170 -12.55 3.80 13.21
C LYS A 170 -13.42 2.64 13.67
N SER A 171 -14.05 2.76 14.84
CA SER A 171 -14.83 1.66 15.41
C SER A 171 -16.03 1.29 14.54
N TRP A 172 -16.64 2.27 13.87
CA TRP A 172 -17.66 2.03 12.87
C TRP A 172 -17.10 1.33 11.62
N PHE A 173 -15.95 1.78 11.09
CA PHE A 173 -15.31 1.14 9.93
C PHE A 173 -14.91 -0.31 10.20
N ALA A 174 -14.41 -0.61 11.40
CA ALA A 174 -14.10 -1.96 11.83
C ALA A 174 -15.31 -2.90 11.76
N LYS A 175 -16.46 -2.41 12.20
CA LYS A 175 -17.71 -3.16 12.11
C LYS A 175 -18.17 -3.34 10.67
N GLN A 176 -18.03 -2.33 9.80
CA GLN A 176 -18.49 -2.42 8.42
C GLN A 176 -17.62 -3.34 7.56
N PHE A 177 -16.30 -3.22 7.60
CA PHE A 177 -15.44 -4.07 6.76
C PHE A 177 -15.60 -5.56 7.05
N SER A 178 -15.77 -5.93 8.32
CA SER A 178 -16.08 -7.31 8.70
C SER A 178 -17.37 -7.85 8.05
N GLN A 179 -18.34 -6.98 7.78
CA GLN A 179 -19.61 -7.30 7.11
C GLN A 179 -19.48 -7.28 5.57
N PHE A 180 -18.69 -6.35 5.01
CA PHE A 180 -18.46 -6.27 3.55
C PHE A 180 -17.62 -7.43 3.01
N ALA A 181 -16.64 -7.90 3.78
CA ALA A 181 -15.88 -9.09 3.41
C ALA A 181 -16.80 -10.34 3.31
N GLN A 182 -17.90 -10.38 4.05
CA GLN A 182 -18.90 -11.45 4.00
C GLN A 182 -19.95 -11.26 2.88
N ALA A 183 -20.22 -10.02 2.45
CA ALA A 183 -21.32 -9.69 1.53
C ALA A 183 -20.91 -9.53 0.05
N THR A 184 -19.62 -9.38 -0.25
CA THR A 184 -19.13 -9.04 -1.60
C THR A 184 -18.91 -10.22 -2.54
N GLY A 185 -19.22 -11.45 -2.10
CA GLY A 185 -19.28 -12.62 -2.98
C GLY A 185 -17.99 -12.82 -3.76
N ILE A 186 -16.89 -13.06 -3.05
CA ILE A 186 -15.99 -14.15 -3.44
C ILE A 186 -16.78 -15.44 -3.20
N ASP A 187 -17.79 -15.62 -4.04
CA ASP A 187 -18.74 -16.72 -4.17
C ASP A 187 -19.31 -16.52 -5.58
N ASN A 188 -18.69 -17.22 -6.53
CA ASN A 188 -19.30 -17.84 -7.72
C ASN A 188 -18.21 -18.62 -8.46
#